data_AF-A0A926IL93-F1
#
_entry.id   AF-A0A926IL93-F1
#
_cell.length_a   1.000
_cell.length_b   1.000
_cell.length_c   1.000
_cell.angle_alpha   90.00
_cell.angle_beta   90.00
_cell.angle_gamma   90.00
#
_symmetry.space_group_name_H-M   'P 1'
#
loop_
_entity.id
_entity.type
_entity.pdbx_description
1 polymer ?
#
loop_
_entity_poly.entity_id
_entity_poly.type
_entity_poly.pdbx_seq_one_letter_code
_entity_poly.pdbx_strand_id
1 'polypeptide(L)'
;MKWSTIKYILAGMLFILCGQEIAAQDSICSHPTKYDKRVHRYRCHWEKLIPTHTKIQFAGNMGLLSFGTGWDYGKKNQWETDIFLGFIPKYQSKRTKITMTLKQNYMPWSLELGKGFSTEPLSCGLYFNTVFGDQFWVHEPDRYPKGYYGFSSRIRSHIFLGQRLTYDIDPQRRYTAKSITVFYELSTCDFHLISAVTNRYLRPKDYLSLSFGIKLQLL
;
A
#
# COMPACT_ATOMS: atom_id res chain seq x y z
N MET A 1 -47.26 42.07 51.04
CA MET A 1 -46.12 41.15 51.25
C MET A 1 -44.98 41.92 51.91
N LYS A 2 -44.44 41.43 53.04
CA LYS A 2 -43.37 42.14 53.77
C LYS A 2 -42.06 42.08 52.98
N TRP A 3 -41.31 43.17 52.92
CA TRP A 3 -40.03 43.27 52.18
C TRP A 3 -39.00 42.18 52.57
N SER A 4 -39.10 41.63 53.79
CA SER A 4 -38.23 40.52 54.22
C SER A 4 -38.51 39.21 53.46
N THR A 5 -39.76 38.88 53.12
CA THR A 5 -40.06 37.64 52.40
C THR A 5 -39.58 37.69 50.95
N ILE A 6 -39.57 38.87 50.33
CA ILE A 6 -39.04 39.07 48.97
C ILE A 6 -37.52 38.86 48.92
N LYS A 7 -36.79 39.28 49.96
CA LYS A 7 -35.33 39.05 50.05
C LYS A 7 -34.95 37.57 50.10
N TYR A 8 -35.69 36.76 50.85
CA TYR A 8 -35.41 35.32 50.94
C TYR A 8 -35.74 34.59 49.64
N ILE A 9 -36.80 35.01 48.93
CA ILE A 9 -37.15 34.43 47.63
C ILE A 9 -36.08 34.78 46.58
N LEU A 10 -35.63 36.02 46.53
CA LEU A 10 -34.53 36.45 45.64
C LEU A 10 -33.21 35.74 45.96
N ALA A 11 -32.88 35.57 47.25
CA ALA A 11 -31.67 34.85 47.67
C ALA A 11 -31.74 33.35 47.33
N GLY A 12 -32.90 32.72 47.49
CA GLY A 12 -33.14 31.33 47.07
C GLY A 12 -33.05 31.15 45.56
N MET A 13 -33.59 32.09 44.78
CA MET A 13 -33.51 32.07 43.31
C MET A 13 -32.08 32.27 42.82
N LEU A 14 -31.29 33.13 43.48
CA LEU A 14 -29.87 33.33 43.20
C LEU A 14 -29.03 32.10 43.55
N PHE A 15 -29.37 31.39 44.63
CA PHE A 15 -28.71 30.13 45.01
C PHE A 15 -28.99 29.00 44.01
N ILE A 16 -30.21 28.92 43.48
CA ILE A 16 -30.59 27.94 42.46
C ILE A 16 -29.91 28.25 41.11
N LEU A 17 -29.82 29.52 40.73
CA LEU A 17 -29.10 29.95 39.51
C LEU A 17 -27.58 29.72 39.63
N CYS A 18 -26.97 29.96 40.79
CA CYS A 18 -25.55 29.72 41.03
C CYS A 18 -25.21 28.22 41.11
N GLY A 19 -26.13 27.40 41.63
CA GLY A 19 -25.95 25.95 41.69
C GLY A 19 -25.93 25.26 40.32
N GLN A 20 -26.56 25.84 39.30
CA GLN A 20 -26.57 25.27 37.95
C GLN A 20 -25.26 25.50 37.17
N GLU A 21 -24.50 26.56 37.45
CA GLU A 21 -23.20 26.79 36.78
C GLU A 21 -22.11 25.84 37.25
N ILE A 22 -22.14 25.41 38.53
CA ILE A 22 -21.13 24.51 39.10
C ILE A 22 -21.26 23.08 38.53
N ALA A 23 -22.48 22.64 38.20
CA ALA A 23 -22.71 21.30 37.63
C ALA A 23 -22.39 21.21 36.13
N ALA A 24 -22.29 22.33 35.41
CA ALA A 24 -21.99 22.35 33.99
C ALA A 24 -20.48 22.25 33.67
N GLN A 25 -19.61 22.64 34.62
CA GLN A 25 -18.16 22.72 34.40
C GLN A 25 -17.44 21.36 34.47
N ASP A 26 -18.02 20.34 35.10
CA ASP A 26 -17.38 19.03 35.30
C ASP A 26 -17.52 18.08 34.09
N SER A 27 -18.14 18.55 33.01
CA SER A 27 -18.25 17.81 31.75
C SER A 27 -17.42 18.48 30.66
N ILE A 28 -16.16 18.02 30.51
CA ILE A 28 -15.27 18.06 29.31
C ILE A 28 -13.84 18.42 29.73
N CYS A 29 -13.18 17.52 30.46
CA CYS A 29 -11.75 17.30 30.33
C CYS A 29 -11.43 15.88 30.81
N SER A 30 -12.00 14.89 30.13
CA SER A 30 -11.63 13.49 30.36
C SER A 30 -10.19 13.28 29.89
N HIS A 31 -9.24 13.37 30.82
CA HIS A 31 -7.88 12.94 30.56
C HIS A 31 -7.92 11.50 30.02
N PRO A 32 -7.33 11.21 28.86
CA PRO A 32 -7.44 9.90 28.24
C PRO A 32 -6.91 8.84 29.20
N THR A 33 -7.81 7.94 29.60
CA THR A 33 -7.55 6.89 30.58
C THR A 33 -6.42 6.00 30.05
N LYS A 34 -5.66 5.34 30.93
CA LYS A 34 -4.66 4.33 30.48
C LYS A 34 -5.28 3.26 29.58
N TYR A 35 -6.58 2.96 29.79
CA TYR A 35 -7.38 2.10 28.91
C TYR A 35 -7.59 2.72 27.53
N ASP A 36 -8.02 3.98 27.44
CA ASP A 36 -8.25 4.69 26.17
C ASP A 36 -6.98 4.76 25.32
N LYS A 37 -5.83 5.02 25.96
CA LYS A 37 -4.52 4.98 25.28
C LYS A 37 -4.19 3.60 24.72
N ARG A 38 -4.62 2.52 25.39
CA ARG A 38 -4.41 1.15 24.91
C ARG A 38 -5.33 0.83 23.73
N VAL A 39 -6.61 1.15 23.84
CA VAL A 39 -7.60 0.96 22.76
C VAL A 39 -7.23 1.77 21.53
N HIS A 40 -6.80 3.03 21.72
CA HIS A 40 -6.33 3.88 20.63
C HIS A 40 -5.10 3.29 19.92
N ARG A 41 -4.13 2.71 20.66
CA ARG A 41 -2.99 2.03 20.04
C ARG A 41 -3.42 0.82 19.22
N TYR A 42 -4.36 0.01 19.72
CA TYR A 42 -4.90 -1.11 18.97
C TYR A 42 -5.61 -0.62 17.71
N ARG A 43 -6.51 0.38 17.82
CA ARG A 43 -7.22 0.95 16.67
C ARG A 43 -6.26 1.46 15.61
N CYS A 44 -5.25 2.27 15.98
CA CYS A 44 -4.26 2.76 15.04
C CYS A 44 -3.40 1.64 14.42
N HIS A 45 -3.15 0.55 15.13
CA HIS A 45 -2.42 -0.59 14.57
C HIS A 45 -3.29 -1.36 13.56
N TRP A 46 -4.58 -1.55 13.87
CA TRP A 46 -5.55 -2.17 12.97
C TRP A 46 -5.82 -1.32 11.72
N GLU A 47 -5.90 0.00 11.85
CA GLU A 47 -6.03 0.93 10.73
C GLU A 47 -4.84 0.85 9.77
N LYS A 48 -3.62 0.62 10.29
CA LYS A 48 -2.41 0.44 9.45
C LYS A 48 -2.40 -0.86 8.66
N LEU A 49 -3.20 -1.87 9.05
CA LEU A 49 -3.29 -3.13 8.32
C LEU A 49 -4.23 -3.04 7.11
N ILE A 50 -5.10 -2.04 7.07
CA ILE A 50 -5.99 -1.82 5.93
C ILE A 50 -5.14 -1.31 4.74
N PRO A 51 -5.22 -1.96 3.57
CA PRO A 51 -4.49 -1.50 2.40
C PRO A 51 -4.98 -0.13 1.94
N THR A 52 -4.04 0.73 1.53
CA THR A 52 -4.33 2.11 1.12
C THR A 52 -4.82 2.19 -0.32
N HIS A 53 -4.40 1.23 -1.15
CA HIS A 53 -4.67 1.26 -2.58
C HIS A 53 -4.77 -0.14 -3.20
N THR A 54 -5.28 -0.16 -4.43
CA THR A 54 -5.36 -1.35 -5.27
C THR A 54 -4.67 -1.10 -6.60
N LYS A 55 -4.10 -2.14 -7.18
CA LYS A 55 -3.36 -2.08 -8.45
C LYS A 55 -3.79 -3.20 -9.38
N ILE A 56 -3.83 -2.86 -10.65
CA ILE A 56 -4.02 -3.82 -11.73
C ILE A 56 -2.82 -3.65 -12.65
N GLN A 57 -2.12 -4.75 -12.91
CA GLN A 57 -0.97 -4.79 -13.79
C GLN A 57 -1.25 -5.78 -14.92
N PHE A 58 -0.96 -5.34 -16.13
CA PHE A 58 -1.08 -6.13 -17.35
C PHE A 58 0.31 -6.37 -17.93
N ALA A 59 0.55 -7.63 -18.30
CA ALA A 59 1.81 -8.16 -18.80
C ALA A 59 2.99 -8.04 -17.82
N GLY A 60 4.14 -8.58 -18.24
CA GLY A 60 5.37 -8.65 -17.44
C GLY A 60 5.70 -10.06 -16.97
N ASN A 61 6.82 -10.20 -16.25
CA ASN A 61 7.28 -11.49 -15.69
C ASN A 61 6.37 -12.03 -14.55
N MET A 62 5.26 -11.35 -14.24
CA MET A 62 4.32 -11.69 -13.17
C MET A 62 3.04 -12.38 -13.67
N GLY A 63 2.82 -12.43 -14.99
CA GLY A 63 1.65 -13.04 -15.62
C GLY A 63 0.97 -12.12 -16.63
N LEU A 64 -0.11 -12.60 -17.26
CA LEU A 64 -0.84 -11.79 -18.25
C LEU A 64 -1.63 -10.68 -17.55
N LEU A 65 -2.29 -11.02 -16.44
CA LEU A 65 -3.08 -10.09 -15.65
C LEU A 65 -2.82 -10.35 -14.17
N SER A 66 -2.49 -9.29 -13.43
CA SER A 66 -2.20 -9.34 -12.00
C SER A 66 -3.01 -8.29 -11.26
N PHE A 67 -3.67 -8.70 -10.19
CA PHE A 67 -4.41 -7.81 -9.30
C PHE A 67 -3.72 -7.77 -7.95
N GLY A 68 -3.54 -6.59 -7.37
CA GLY A 68 -2.85 -6.44 -6.11
C GLY A 68 -3.41 -5.35 -5.22
N THR A 69 -3.01 -5.41 -3.96
CA THR A 69 -3.30 -4.40 -2.95
C THR A 69 -2.02 -4.04 -2.23
N GLY A 70 -1.92 -2.80 -1.76
CA GLY A 70 -0.68 -2.32 -1.19
C GLY A 70 -0.86 -1.26 -0.11
N TRP A 71 0.27 -0.97 0.53
CA TRP A 71 0.39 -0.01 1.61
C TRP A 71 1.44 1.02 1.23
N ASP A 72 1.06 2.30 1.29
CA ASP A 72 1.96 3.43 1.15
C ASP A 72 2.49 3.85 2.53
N TYR A 73 3.80 4.03 2.66
CA TYR A 73 4.42 4.45 3.91
C TYR A 73 5.64 5.35 3.71
N GLY A 74 6.06 5.98 4.80
CA GLY A 74 7.15 6.95 4.83
C GLY A 74 6.67 8.39 4.86
N LYS A 75 7.56 9.31 5.26
CA LYS A 75 7.22 10.72 5.52
C LYS A 75 6.66 11.47 4.30
N LYS A 76 6.96 10.99 3.09
CA LYS A 76 6.51 11.55 1.81
C LYS A 76 5.89 10.48 0.89
N ASN A 77 5.37 9.37 1.45
CA ASN A 77 4.85 8.23 0.68
C ASN A 77 5.86 7.68 -0.36
N GLN A 78 7.14 7.67 0.00
CA GLN A 78 8.23 7.24 -0.88
C GLN A 78 8.35 5.73 -0.98
N TRP A 79 7.79 4.99 -0.03
CA TRP A 79 7.87 3.55 0.03
C TRP A 79 6.49 2.96 -0.12
N GLU A 80 6.41 1.87 -0.87
CA GLU A 80 5.16 1.20 -1.15
C GLU A 80 5.41 -0.30 -1.21
N THR A 81 4.64 -1.06 -0.43
CA THR A 81 4.69 -2.52 -0.43
C THR A 81 3.38 -3.04 -0.99
N ASP A 82 3.48 -3.82 -2.07
CA ASP A 82 2.33 -4.37 -2.77
C ASP A 82 2.36 -5.89 -2.75
N ILE A 83 1.19 -6.49 -2.60
CA ILE A 83 0.98 -7.92 -2.78
C ILE A 83 0.08 -8.09 -4.01
N PHE A 84 0.59 -8.80 -5.01
CA PHE A 84 -0.11 -9.12 -6.24
C PHE A 84 -0.43 -10.60 -6.33
N LEU A 85 -1.60 -10.90 -6.89
CA LEU A 85 -2.01 -12.21 -7.35
C LEU A 85 -2.14 -12.16 -8.88
N GLY A 86 -1.22 -12.84 -9.55
CA GLY A 86 -1.14 -12.90 -11.01
C GLY A 86 -1.73 -14.18 -11.56
N PHE A 87 -2.46 -14.05 -12.66
CA PHE A 87 -3.04 -15.16 -13.40
C PHE A 87 -2.25 -15.39 -14.69
N ILE A 88 -1.76 -16.62 -14.87
CA ILE A 88 -1.07 -17.05 -16.09
C ILE A 88 -1.99 -18.00 -16.86
N PRO A 89 -2.62 -17.53 -17.95
CA PRO A 89 -3.45 -18.37 -18.80
C PRO A 89 -2.61 -19.42 -19.54
N LYS A 90 -3.24 -20.55 -19.86
CA LYS A 90 -2.62 -21.63 -20.62
C LYS A 90 -2.46 -21.24 -22.10
N TYR A 91 -1.33 -20.64 -22.45
CA TYR A 91 -0.93 -20.57 -23.86
C TYR A 91 -0.10 -21.79 -24.31
N GLN A 92 0.66 -22.42 -23.39
CA GLN A 92 1.52 -23.59 -23.69
C GLN A 92 1.53 -24.71 -22.62
N SER A 93 0.80 -24.61 -21.51
CA SER A 93 0.81 -25.61 -20.41
C SER A 93 -0.56 -26.23 -20.15
N LYS A 94 -0.59 -27.50 -19.70
CA LYS A 94 -1.83 -28.25 -19.40
C LYS A 94 -2.62 -27.74 -18.18
N ARG A 95 -2.11 -26.82 -17.36
CA ARG A 95 -2.77 -26.24 -16.16
C ARG A 95 -2.57 -24.71 -16.07
N THR A 96 -3.62 -24.02 -15.63
CA THR A 96 -3.58 -22.59 -15.28
C THR A 96 -2.71 -22.41 -14.05
N LYS A 97 -1.82 -21.41 -14.05
CA LYS A 97 -0.93 -21.17 -12.92
C LYS A 97 -1.33 -19.86 -12.24
N ILE A 98 -1.35 -19.88 -10.92
CA ILE A 98 -1.55 -18.70 -10.09
C ILE A 98 -0.18 -18.30 -9.56
N THR A 99 0.09 -17.01 -9.52
CA THR A 99 1.33 -16.45 -8.98
C THR A 99 0.99 -15.50 -7.85
N MET A 100 1.84 -15.48 -6.85
CA MET A 100 1.83 -14.45 -5.82
C MET A 100 3.13 -13.70 -5.90
N THR A 101 3.03 -12.38 -6.01
CA THR A 101 4.19 -11.52 -6.11
C THR A 101 4.17 -10.52 -4.98
N LEU A 102 5.25 -10.48 -4.22
CA LEU A 102 5.52 -9.43 -3.25
C LEU A 102 6.40 -8.39 -3.92
N LYS A 103 5.97 -7.14 -3.94
CA LYS A 103 6.66 -6.06 -4.60
C LYS A 103 6.94 -4.92 -3.62
N GLN A 104 8.14 -4.39 -3.70
CA GLN A 104 8.61 -3.29 -2.89
C GLN A 104 9.06 -2.17 -3.82
N ASN A 105 8.34 -1.06 -3.80
CA ASN A 105 8.61 0.11 -4.62
C ASN A 105 9.23 1.22 -3.76
N TYR A 106 10.06 2.01 -4.42
CA TYR A 106 10.67 3.23 -3.91
C TYR A 106 10.56 4.34 -4.96
N MET A 107 9.99 5.47 -4.53
CA MET A 107 9.84 6.69 -5.32
C MET A 107 10.71 7.78 -4.68
N PRO A 108 11.85 8.15 -5.27
CA PRO A 108 12.76 9.12 -4.66
C PRO A 108 12.20 10.55 -4.68
N TRP A 109 11.49 10.94 -5.73
CA TRP A 109 10.88 12.27 -5.86
C TRP A 109 9.55 12.22 -6.61
N SER A 110 8.61 13.06 -6.17
CA SER A 110 7.36 13.37 -6.86
C SER A 110 7.38 14.83 -7.30
N LEU A 111 6.98 15.10 -8.54
CA LEU A 111 6.87 16.42 -9.13
C LEU A 111 5.39 16.72 -9.36
N GLU A 112 4.86 17.69 -8.64
CA GLU A 112 3.49 18.18 -8.84
C GLU A 112 3.52 19.21 -9.98
N LEU A 113 2.89 18.90 -11.12
CA LEU A 113 2.83 19.80 -12.28
C LEU A 113 1.69 20.82 -12.19
N GLY A 114 0.87 20.75 -11.13
CA GLY A 114 -0.30 21.60 -10.93
C GLY A 114 -1.54 21.08 -11.65
N LYS A 115 -2.71 21.65 -11.29
CA LYS A 115 -4.04 21.27 -11.82
C LYS A 115 -4.43 19.80 -11.56
N GLY A 116 -3.98 19.22 -10.45
CA GLY A 116 -4.29 17.84 -10.06
C GLY A 116 -3.42 16.77 -10.76
N PHE A 117 -2.40 17.16 -11.51
CA PHE A 117 -1.43 16.23 -12.10
C PHE A 117 -0.13 16.19 -11.28
N SER A 118 0.29 14.99 -10.92
CA SER A 118 1.56 14.72 -10.27
C SER A 118 2.29 13.62 -11.03
N THR A 119 3.59 13.78 -11.24
CA THR A 119 4.43 12.77 -11.89
C THR A 119 5.49 12.27 -10.94
N GLU A 120 5.77 10.97 -11.03
CA GLU A 120 6.91 10.34 -10.36
C GLU A 120 7.83 9.85 -11.48
N PRO A 121 8.84 10.65 -11.86
CA PRO A 121 9.70 10.40 -13.02
C PRO A 121 10.55 9.15 -12.88
N LEU A 122 10.69 8.65 -11.65
CA LEU A 122 11.45 7.46 -11.34
C LEU A 122 10.69 6.67 -10.28
N SER A 123 10.34 5.44 -10.60
CA SER A 123 9.86 4.45 -9.65
C SER A 123 10.76 3.24 -9.80
N CYS A 124 11.57 2.95 -8.78
CA CYS A 124 12.41 1.76 -8.77
C CYS A 124 11.94 0.80 -7.70
N GLY A 125 12.30 -0.46 -7.83
CA GLY A 125 11.97 -1.41 -6.80
C GLY A 125 12.37 -2.82 -7.17
N LEU A 126 11.95 -3.72 -6.29
CA LEU A 126 12.20 -5.15 -6.38
C LEU A 126 10.89 -5.90 -6.22
N TYR A 127 10.73 -7.01 -6.93
CA TYR A 127 9.62 -7.91 -6.69
C TYR A 127 10.06 -9.37 -6.68
N PHE A 128 9.46 -10.12 -5.76
CA PHE A 128 9.63 -11.54 -5.58
C PHE A 128 8.38 -12.25 -6.05
N ASN A 129 8.49 -12.98 -7.15
CA ASN A 129 7.40 -13.78 -7.69
C ASN A 129 7.53 -15.23 -7.18
N THR A 130 6.44 -15.74 -6.62
CA THR A 130 6.25 -17.14 -6.24
C THR A 130 5.14 -17.74 -7.11
N VAL A 131 5.50 -18.70 -7.96
CA VAL A 131 4.54 -19.40 -8.83
C VAL A 131 3.96 -20.61 -8.11
N PHE A 132 2.63 -20.65 -7.93
CA PHE A 132 1.93 -21.81 -7.41
C PHE A 132 1.67 -22.82 -8.53
N GLY A 133 2.23 -24.02 -8.39
CA GLY A 133 1.94 -25.18 -9.21
C GLY A 133 2.68 -26.42 -8.70
N ASP A 134 2.04 -27.59 -8.81
CA ASP A 134 2.55 -28.91 -8.38
C ASP A 134 3.91 -29.34 -8.99
N GLN A 135 4.52 -28.51 -9.85
CA GLN A 135 5.80 -28.77 -10.52
C GLN A 135 6.97 -27.96 -9.93
N PHE A 136 6.73 -27.02 -9.00
CA PHE A 136 7.78 -26.22 -8.39
C PHE A 136 7.90 -26.61 -6.93
N TRP A 137 8.89 -27.41 -6.56
CA TRP A 137 9.02 -27.97 -5.22
C TRP A 137 9.58 -26.94 -4.21
N VAL A 138 9.11 -26.95 -2.95
CA VAL A 138 9.74 -26.18 -1.83
C VAL A 138 11.10 -26.76 -1.46
N HIS A 139 11.25 -28.07 -1.68
CA HIS A 139 12.46 -28.85 -1.49
C HIS A 139 12.86 -29.46 -2.83
N GLU A 140 14.10 -29.27 -3.25
CA GLU A 140 14.68 -29.92 -4.42
C GLU A 140 14.45 -31.44 -4.33
N PRO A 141 13.87 -32.11 -5.35
CA PRO A 141 13.78 -33.57 -5.35
C PRO A 141 15.20 -34.17 -5.35
N ASP A 142 15.40 -35.29 -4.64
CA ASP A 142 16.70 -35.98 -4.37
C ASP A 142 17.52 -36.41 -5.60
N ARG A 143 17.16 -35.98 -6.81
CA ARG A 143 17.87 -36.24 -8.07
C ARG A 143 19.04 -35.28 -8.31
N TYR A 144 19.14 -34.17 -7.58
CA TYR A 144 20.25 -33.21 -7.68
C TYR A 144 20.98 -33.06 -6.33
N PRO A 145 22.33 -32.96 -6.33
CA PRO A 145 23.12 -32.88 -5.11
C PRO A 145 22.75 -31.62 -4.30
N LYS A 146 22.55 -31.80 -2.99
CA LYS A 146 22.18 -30.73 -2.05
C LYS A 146 23.18 -29.56 -2.17
N GLY A 147 22.67 -28.38 -2.54
CA GLY A 147 23.47 -27.15 -2.65
C GLY A 147 23.84 -26.73 -4.07
N TYR A 148 23.30 -27.37 -5.12
CA TYR A 148 23.57 -26.98 -6.51
C TYR A 148 22.92 -25.66 -6.92
N TYR A 149 21.73 -25.35 -6.38
CA TYR A 149 21.09 -24.05 -6.48
C TYR A 149 20.98 -23.44 -5.08
N GLY A 150 21.84 -22.49 -4.72
CA GLY A 150 21.85 -21.83 -3.40
C GLY A 150 20.57 -21.04 -3.05
N PHE A 151 19.56 -21.02 -3.93
CA PHE A 151 18.26 -20.36 -3.75
C PHE A 151 17.12 -21.28 -4.20
N SER A 152 16.00 -21.28 -3.46
CA SER A 152 14.80 -22.05 -3.81
C SER A 152 14.26 -21.61 -5.17
N SER A 153 14.22 -22.53 -6.14
CA SER A 153 13.84 -22.29 -7.54
C SER A 153 12.39 -21.82 -7.77
N ARG A 154 11.60 -21.74 -6.69
CA ARG A 154 10.22 -21.23 -6.66
C ARG A 154 10.15 -19.69 -6.54
N ILE A 155 11.15 -19.06 -5.92
CA ILE A 155 11.19 -17.62 -5.71
C ILE A 155 12.04 -17.01 -6.83
N ARG A 156 11.42 -16.18 -7.68
CA ARG A 156 12.09 -15.42 -8.71
C ARG A 156 12.18 -13.97 -8.26
N SER A 157 13.39 -13.48 -8.10
CA SER A 157 13.68 -12.10 -7.74
C SER A 157 13.90 -11.27 -9.01
N HIS A 158 13.32 -10.08 -9.02
CA HIS A 158 13.41 -9.16 -10.14
C HIS A 158 13.58 -7.74 -9.64
N ILE A 159 14.29 -6.94 -10.42
CA ILE A 159 14.42 -5.50 -10.24
C ILE A 159 13.65 -4.83 -11.36
N PHE A 160 12.95 -3.74 -11.05
CA PHE A 160 12.23 -2.96 -12.05
C PHE A 160 12.45 -1.47 -11.89
N LEU A 161 12.30 -0.77 -13.01
CA LEU A 161 12.38 0.67 -13.13
C LEU A 161 11.21 1.15 -13.99
N GLY A 162 10.53 2.20 -13.57
CA GLY A 162 9.34 2.71 -14.23
C GLY A 162 9.12 4.19 -14.01
N GLN A 163 8.04 4.71 -14.61
CA GLN A 163 7.53 6.04 -14.32
C GLN A 163 6.03 5.97 -14.06
N ARG A 164 5.53 6.97 -13.33
CA ARG A 164 4.13 7.02 -12.89
C ARG A 164 3.57 8.41 -13.14
N LEU A 165 2.34 8.45 -13.63
CA LEU A 165 1.56 9.66 -13.81
C LEU A 165 0.30 9.53 -12.96
N THR A 166 0.20 10.39 -11.96
CA THR A 166 -0.91 10.45 -11.00
C THR A 166 -1.82 11.61 -11.38
N TYR A 167 -3.11 11.29 -11.45
CA TYR A 167 -4.19 12.25 -11.60
C TYR A 167 -5.04 12.24 -10.33
N ASP A 168 -5.03 13.35 -9.60
CA ASP A 168 -5.86 13.55 -8.42
C ASP A 168 -7.28 13.96 -8.84
N ILE A 169 -8.27 13.24 -8.33
CA ILE A 169 -9.68 13.51 -8.63
C ILE A 169 -10.14 14.62 -7.69
N ASP A 170 -10.72 15.67 -8.27
CA ASP A 170 -11.27 16.81 -7.55
C ASP A 170 -12.19 16.36 -6.38
N PRO A 171 -11.98 16.88 -5.15
CA PRO A 171 -12.77 16.53 -3.97
C PRO A 171 -14.29 16.57 -4.18
N GLN A 172 -14.80 17.40 -5.09
CA GLN A 172 -16.25 17.54 -5.34
C GLN A 172 -16.87 16.38 -6.14
N ARG A 173 -16.08 15.55 -6.83
CA ARG A 173 -16.56 14.41 -7.64
C ARG A 173 -16.11 13.05 -7.09
N ARG A 174 -15.60 13.01 -5.85
CA ARG A 174 -14.99 11.83 -5.24
C ARG A 174 -16.04 10.89 -4.65
N TYR A 175 -16.46 9.88 -5.44
CA TYR A 175 -17.40 8.85 -4.98
C TYR A 175 -16.72 7.60 -4.38
N THR A 176 -15.57 7.16 -4.91
CA THR A 176 -14.94 5.89 -4.47
C THR A 176 -13.41 5.88 -4.57
N ALA A 177 -12.82 6.61 -5.53
CA ALA A 177 -11.37 6.68 -5.71
C ALA A 177 -10.87 8.12 -5.51
N LYS A 178 -9.77 8.27 -4.78
CA LYS A 178 -9.10 9.54 -4.46
C LYS A 178 -8.25 10.04 -5.62
N SER A 179 -7.45 9.14 -6.17
CA SER A 179 -6.56 9.41 -7.31
C SER A 179 -6.40 8.17 -8.17
N ILE A 180 -6.10 8.41 -9.45
CA ILE A 180 -5.80 7.37 -10.44
C ILE A 180 -4.36 7.60 -10.87
N THR A 181 -3.53 6.58 -10.72
CA THR A 181 -2.13 6.61 -11.16
C THR A 181 -1.93 5.59 -12.25
N VAL A 182 -1.49 6.03 -13.43
CA VAL A 182 -1.06 5.15 -14.51
C VAL A 182 0.45 4.99 -14.41
N PHE A 183 0.94 3.76 -14.50
CA PHE A 183 2.36 3.49 -14.42
C PHE A 183 2.80 2.52 -15.50
N TYR A 184 4.06 2.64 -15.89
CA TYR A 184 4.74 1.68 -16.75
C TYR A 184 6.03 1.25 -16.08
N GLU A 185 6.41 0.00 -16.27
CA GLU A 185 7.56 -0.61 -15.60
C GLU A 185 8.33 -1.50 -16.55
N LEU A 186 9.63 -1.30 -16.57
CA LEU A 186 10.63 -2.13 -17.22
C LEU A 186 11.29 -2.99 -16.13
N SER A 187 11.09 -4.30 -16.19
CA SER A 187 11.67 -5.24 -15.24
C SER A 187 12.71 -6.15 -15.86
N THR A 188 13.69 -6.54 -15.04
CA THR A 188 14.76 -7.48 -15.38
C THR A 188 14.86 -8.54 -14.28
N CYS A 189 15.16 -9.79 -14.65
CA CYS A 189 15.40 -10.87 -13.69
C CYS A 189 16.85 -10.84 -13.18
N ASP A 190 17.04 -11.10 -11.89
CA ASP A 190 18.32 -10.96 -11.18
C ASP A 190 19.50 -11.73 -11.83
N PHE A 191 19.24 -12.92 -12.41
CA PHE A 191 20.27 -13.70 -13.10
C PHE A 191 20.82 -12.97 -14.35
N HIS A 192 19.99 -12.19 -15.04
CA HIS A 192 20.40 -11.46 -16.23
C HIS A 192 21.10 -10.14 -15.90
N LEU A 193 20.82 -9.52 -14.75
CA LEU A 193 21.51 -8.29 -14.32
C LEU A 193 22.98 -8.59 -13.96
N ILE A 194 23.23 -9.64 -13.17
CA ILE A 194 24.58 -10.09 -12.81
C ILE A 194 25.35 -10.54 -14.06
N SER A 195 24.67 -11.20 -15.01
CA SER A 195 25.27 -11.61 -16.28
C SER A 195 25.52 -10.44 -17.23
N ALA A 196 24.66 -9.41 -17.30
CA ALA A 196 24.83 -8.25 -18.17
C ALA A 196 25.94 -7.28 -17.68
N VAL A 197 26.13 -7.17 -16.37
CA VAL A 197 27.26 -6.40 -15.79
C VAL A 197 28.60 -7.13 -16.02
N THR A 198 28.58 -8.46 -16.07
CA THR A 198 29.79 -9.29 -16.24
C THR A 198 30.09 -9.61 -17.71
N ASN A 199 29.11 -9.54 -18.61
CA ASN A 199 29.24 -9.99 -19.99
C ASN A 199 28.49 -9.08 -20.99
N ARG A 200 29.22 -8.49 -21.93
CA ARG A 200 28.75 -7.49 -22.93
C ARG A 200 27.94 -8.08 -24.10
N TYR A 201 27.50 -9.34 -24.02
CA TYR A 201 26.99 -10.11 -25.17
C TYR A 201 25.46 -10.18 -25.28
N LEU A 202 24.72 -9.65 -24.29
CA LEU A 202 23.25 -9.74 -24.25
C LEU A 202 22.61 -8.41 -24.65
N ARG A 203 21.71 -8.47 -25.66
CA ARG A 203 20.97 -7.29 -26.13
C ARG A 203 19.90 -6.90 -25.11
N PRO A 204 19.71 -5.60 -24.80
CA PRO A 204 18.71 -5.14 -23.83
C PRO A 204 17.28 -5.65 -24.07
N LYS A 205 16.93 -5.87 -25.33
CA LYS A 205 15.59 -6.31 -25.74
C LYS A 205 15.24 -7.75 -25.34
N ASP A 206 16.24 -8.59 -25.07
CA ASP A 206 16.02 -10.03 -24.84
C ASP A 206 15.74 -10.36 -23.36
N TYR A 207 16.00 -9.42 -22.42
CA TYR A 207 15.79 -9.62 -20.98
C TYR A 207 14.93 -8.54 -20.30
N LEU A 208 14.62 -7.42 -20.98
CA LEU A 208 13.72 -6.39 -20.48
C LEU A 208 12.27 -6.79 -20.72
N SER A 209 11.48 -6.82 -19.65
CA SER A 209 10.04 -7.04 -19.72
C SER A 209 9.33 -5.72 -19.46
N LEU A 210 8.51 -5.27 -20.40
CA LEU A 210 7.67 -4.08 -20.22
C LEU A 210 6.31 -4.51 -19.69
N SER A 211 5.83 -3.78 -18.69
CA SER A 211 4.51 -3.97 -18.10
C SER A 211 3.83 -2.63 -17.88
N PHE A 212 2.50 -2.65 -17.91
CA PHE A 212 1.66 -1.48 -17.74
C PHE A 212 0.69 -1.73 -16.59
N GLY A 213 0.36 -0.69 -15.83
CA GLY A 213 -0.59 -0.84 -14.76
C GLY A 213 -1.29 0.44 -14.37
N ILE A 214 -2.36 0.25 -13.61
CA ILE A 214 -3.19 1.31 -13.05
C ILE A 214 -3.28 1.07 -11.56
N LYS A 215 -2.96 2.09 -10.78
CA LYS A 215 -3.15 2.16 -9.33
C LYS A 215 -4.37 3.03 -9.06
N LEU A 216 -5.28 2.51 -8.25
CA LEU A 216 -6.45 3.21 -7.74
C LEU A 216 -6.28 3.41 -6.24
N GLN A 217 -6.21 4.67 -5.83
CA GLN A 217 -6.14 5.05 -4.43
C GLN A 217 -7.57 5.10 -3.86
N LEU A 218 -7.89 4.25 -2.88
CA LEU A 218 -9.23 4.15 -2.31
C LEU A 218 -9.40 5.01 -1.04
N LEU A 219 -8.29 5.28 -0.32
CA LEU A 219 -8.23 6.07 0.94
C LEU A 219 -7.28 7.28 0.82
#